data_AF-A0A0Q5MHV9-F1
#
_entry.id   AF-A0A0Q5MHV9-F1
#
_cell.length_a   1.000
_cell.length_b   1.000
_cell.length_c   1.000
_cell.angle_alpha   90.00
_cell.angle_beta   90.00
_cell.angle_gamma   90.00
#
_symmetry.space_group_name_H-M   'P 1'
#
loop_
_entity.id
_entity.type
_entity.pdbx_description
1 polymer ?
#
loop_
_entity_poly.entity_id
_entity_poly.type
_entity_poly.pdbx_seq_one_letter_code
_entity_poly.pdbx_strand_id
1 'polypeptide(L)' 'MRHRIMTFETNHSVTLKIWDRSAIDHTLDALVHDISTKANAHRNDVAVTLSGPNTFTVSLNRSAAQGAAV' A
#
# COMPACT_ATOMS: atom_id res chain seq x y z
N MET A 1 22.47 -8.58 -0.55
CA MET A 1 21.63 -8.22 0.62
C MET A 1 20.32 -8.99 0.50
N ARG A 2 19.83 -9.66 1.55
CA ARG A 2 18.55 -10.39 1.51
C ARG A 2 17.43 -9.43 1.93
N HIS A 3 16.55 -9.05 1.01
CA HIS A 3 15.34 -8.29 1.34
C HIS A 3 14.42 -9.16 2.20
N ARG A 4 14.15 -8.76 3.45
CA ARG A 4 13.11 -9.35 4.28
C ARG A 4 11.92 -8.39 4.30
N ILE A 5 10.81 -8.86 3.77
CA ILE A 5 9.52 -8.17 3.82
C ILE A 5 8.54 -9.14 4.47
N MET A 6 7.67 -8.65 5.34
CA MET A 6 6.56 -9.44 5.90
C MET A 6 5.27 -8.67 5.64
N THR A 7 4.31 -9.27 4.95
CA THR A 7 3.04 -8.66 4.51
C THR A 7 1.85 -9.27 5.25
N PHE A 8 0.83 -8.46 5.49
CA PHE A 8 -0.47 -8.84 6.01
C PHE A 8 -1.55 -8.14 5.17
N GLU A 9 -2.36 -8.92 4.46
CA GLU A 9 -3.34 -8.40 3.51
C GLU A 9 -4.78 -8.52 4.04
N THR A 10 -5.57 -7.47 3.78
CA THR A 10 -7.02 -7.42 3.93
C THR A 10 -7.63 -6.91 2.61
N ASN A 11 -8.95 -7.03 2.41
CA ASN A 11 -9.60 -6.70 1.12
C ASN A 11 -9.23 -5.33 0.50
N HIS A 12 -8.80 -4.35 1.30
CA HIS A 12 -8.43 -3.01 0.82
C HIS A 12 -7.21 -2.40 1.52
N SER A 13 -6.46 -3.19 2.28
CA SER A 13 -5.30 -2.68 3.03
C SER A 13 -4.24 -3.74 3.19
N VAL A 14 -2.99 -3.35 2.97
CA VAL A 14 -1.80 -4.18 3.11
C VAL A 14 -0.88 -3.54 4.13
N THR A 15 -0.62 -4.23 5.23
CA THR A 15 0.39 -3.83 6.20
C THR A 15 1.65 -4.63 5.93
N LEU A 16 2.80 -3.97 5.84
CA LEU A 16 4.08 -4.64 5.68
C LEU A 16 5.18 -4.06 6.54
N LYS A 17 6.15 -4.92 6.84
CA LYS A 17 7.37 -4.52 7.52
C LYS A 17 8.57 -4.60 6.57
N ILE A 18 9.24 -3.46 6.35
CA ILE A 18 10.38 -3.32 5.44
C ILE A 18 11.64 -3.09 6.25
N TRP A 19 12.49 -4.11 6.34
CA TRP A 19 13.74 -4.04 7.09
C TRP A 19 14.88 -3.38 6.31
N ASP A 20 14.88 -3.52 4.99
CA ASP A 20 15.85 -2.89 4.10
C ASP A 20 15.40 -1.48 3.71
N ARG A 21 16.06 -0.45 4.25
CA ARG A 21 15.64 0.94 4.03
C ARG A 21 15.82 1.40 2.59
N SER A 22 16.81 0.85 1.89
CA SER A 22 17.06 1.11 0.47
C SER A 22 15.91 0.62 -0.41
N ALA A 23 15.08 -0.30 0.09
CA ALA A 23 13.94 -0.85 -0.61
C ALA A 23 12.60 -0.20 -0.34
N ILE A 24 12.51 0.72 0.63
CA ILE A 24 11.22 1.26 1.07
C ILE A 24 10.48 1.90 -0.10
N ASP A 25 11.14 2.78 -0.85
CA ASP A 25 10.53 3.55 -1.93
C ASP A 25 9.95 2.65 -3.03
N HIS A 26 10.77 1.77 -3.61
CA HIS A 26 10.31 0.88 -4.68
C HIS A 26 9.28 -0.16 -4.21
N THR A 27 9.37 -0.59 -2.95
CA THR A 27 8.40 -1.56 -2.39
C THR A 27 7.04 -0.90 -2.20
N LEU A 28 7.02 0.33 -1.69
CA LEU A 28 5.78 1.09 -1.52
C LEU A 28 5.16 1.46 -2.87
N ASP A 29 5.94 1.88 -3.86
CA ASP A 29 5.43 2.18 -5.20
C ASP A 29 4.77 0.96 -5.85
N ALA A 30 5.42 -0.21 -5.77
CA ALA A 30 4.89 -1.47 -6.29
C ALA A 30 3.56 -1.86 -5.62
N LEU A 31 3.44 -1.68 -4.30
CA LEU A 31 2.22 -1.98 -3.56
C LEU A 31 1.08 -1.01 -3.85
N VAL A 32 1.39 0.28 -3.97
CA VAL A 32 0.42 1.29 -4.41
C VAL A 32 -0.11 0.94 -5.79
N HIS A 33 0.77 0.54 -6.71
CA HIS A 33 0.38 0.09 -8.04
C HIS A 33 -0.52 -1.15 -8.00
N ASP A 34 -0.13 -2.19 -7.25
CA ASP A 34 -0.89 -3.43 -7.13
C ASP A 34 -2.30 -3.19 -6.56
N ILE A 35 -2.40 -2.46 -5.45
CA ILE A 35 -3.67 -2.16 -4.80
C ILE A 35 -4.56 -1.30 -5.71
N SER A 36 -3.99 -0.29 -6.37
CA SER A 36 -4.74 0.55 -7.32
C SER A 36 -5.31 -0.26 -8.49
N THR A 37 -4.52 -1.19 -9.04
CA THR A 37 -4.92 -2.05 -10.16
C THR A 37 -5.99 -3.06 -9.73
N LYS A 38 -5.78 -3.72 -8.58
CA LYS A 38 -6.71 -4.70 -8.00
C LYS A 38 -8.05 -4.07 -7.62
N ALA A 39 -8.04 -2.81 -7.18
CA ALA A 39 -9.24 -2.07 -6.79
C ALA A 39 -9.88 -1.26 -7.93
N ASN A 40 -9.28 -1.23 -9.13
CA ASN A 40 -9.66 -0.32 -10.22
C ASN A 40 -9.81 1.14 -9.73
N ALA A 41 -8.82 1.60 -8.96
CA ALA A 41 -8.80 2.91 -8.34
C ALA A 41 -7.58 3.70 -8.81
N HIS A 42 -7.64 5.03 -8.68
CA HIS A 42 -6.48 5.85 -9.00
C HIS A 42 -5.42 5.73 -7.90
N ARG A 43 -4.13 5.88 -8.23
CA ARG A 43 -3.05 5.85 -7.21
C ARG A 43 -3.24 6.93 -6.13
N ASN A 44 -3.87 8.06 -6.46
CA ASN A 44 -4.22 9.12 -5.49
C ASN A 44 -5.24 8.66 -4.43
N ASP A 45 -5.96 7.57 -4.70
CA ASP A 45 -6.92 6.97 -3.79
C ASP A 45 -6.25 5.97 -2.87
N VAL A 46 -4.92 5.82 -2.93
CA VAL A 46 -4.16 4.93 -2.05
C VAL A 46 -3.41 5.77 -1.02
N ALA A 47 -3.68 5.51 0.25
CA ALA A 47 -2.99 6.11 1.37
C ALA A 47 -1.87 5.19 1.85
N VAL A 48 -0.68 5.75 2.08
CA VAL A 48 0.43 5.05 2.74
C VAL A 48 0.62 5.66 4.12
N THR A 49 0.47 4.86 5.16
CA THR A 49 0.60 5.26 6.56
C THR A 49 1.79 4.57 7.20
N LEU A 50 2.68 5.32 7.85
CA LEU A 50 3.70 4.75 8.73
C LEU A 50 3.04 4.36 10.06
N SER A 51 2.74 3.08 10.23
CA SER A 51 2.04 2.56 11.43
C SER A 51 3.00 2.15 12.55
N GLY A 52 4.31 2.11 12.30
CA GLY A 52 5.31 1.79 13.31
C GLY A 52 6.75 1.78 12.76
N PRO A 53 7.74 1.37 13.57
CA PRO A 53 9.13 1.29 13.14
C PRO A 53 9.27 0.31 11.98
N ASN A 54 9.61 0.83 10.80
CA ASN A 54 9.71 0.05 9.57
C ASN A 54 8.40 -0.63 9.13
N THR A 55 7.25 -0.23 9.69
CA THR A 55 5.94 -0.83 9.40
C THR A 55 5.07 0.19 8.67
N PHE A 56 4.63 -0.18 7.47
CA PHE A 56 3.82 0.64 6.59
C PHE A 56 2.49 -0.03 6.35
N THR A 57 1.42 0.74 6.30
CA THR A 57 0.09 0.29 5.92
C THR A 57 -0.33 1.05 4.68
N VAL A 58 -0.52 0.33 3.59
CA VAL A 58 -1.02 0.84 2.31
C VAL A 58 -2.50 0.50 2.22
N SER A 59 -3.37 1.49 2.15
CA SER A 59 -4.82 1.27 2.17
C SER A 59 -5.53 2.10 1.12
N LEU A 60 -6.65 1.58 0.60
CA LEU A 60 -7.51 2.33 -0.31
C LEU A 60 -8.35 3.34 0.48
N ASN A 61 -8.25 4.61 0.13
CA ASN A 61 -9.13 5.68 0.57
C ASN A 61 -10.48 5.55 -0.15
N ARG A 62 -11.41 4.86 0.50
CA ARG A 62 -12.76 4.58 -0.02
C ARG A 62 -13.60 5.84 -0.27
N SER A 63 -13.15 7.03 0.18
CA SER A 63 -13.83 8.29 -0.13
C SER A 63 -13.72 8.69 -1.60
N ALA A 64 -12.71 8.20 -2.32
CA ALA A 64 -12.58 8.47 -3.76
C ALA A 64 -13.22 7.38 -4.64
N ALA A 65 -13.22 6.12 -4.19
CA ALA A 65 -13.85 5.00 -4.90
C ALA A 65 -15.40 5.08 -4.95
N GLN A 66 -16.04 5.90 -4.11
CA GLN A 66 -17.50 6.09 -4.08
C GLN A 66 -18.01 7.19 -5.04
N GLY A 67 -17.13 7.85 -5.81
CA GLY A 67 -17.51 8.93 -6.72
C GLY A 67 -17.89 8.52 -8.16
N ALA A 68 -17.81 7.23 -8.51
CA ALA A 68 -18.00 6.74 -9.89
C ALA A 68 -19.30 5.93 -10.10
N ALA A 69 -20.31 6.12 -9.24
CA ALA A 69 -21.63 5.55 -9.42
C ALA A 69 -22.70 6.65 -9.34
N VAL A 70 -22.81 7.45 -10.41
CA VAL A 70 -24.01 8.24 -10.74
C VAL A 70 -24.29 8.16 -12.23
#